data_AF-A0A7J8WNP0-F1
#
_entry.id   AF-A0A7J8WNP0-F1
#
_cell.length_a   1.000
_cell.length_b   1.000
_cell.length_c   1.000
_cell.angle_alpha   90.00
_cell.angle_beta   90.00
_cell.angle_gamma   90.00
#
_symmetry.space_group_name_H-M   'P 1'
#
loop_
_entity.id
_entity.type
_entity.pdbx_description
1 polymer ?
#
loop_
_entity_poly.entity_id
_entity_poly.type
_entity_poly.pdbx_seq_one_letter_code
_entity_poly.pdbx_strand_id
1 'polypeptide(L)'
;MKEPPLITANTVLSILAVDYPVDKVACYVSDDGAAMLTFEALSETSEFARKWVPFCKKFNIEPRAPEWYFSQKIDYLKNKVHPAFVRERRAMKREYEEFKVRINGLVSTAQKVPEDGWTMQDGTPWPGNCVRDHPGMIQVFLGHSGVRDVEGNELPHLVYVSREKRPGFEHHKKAGAMNALIRVSAVLSNAPYLLNVDCDHYINNSKALREAMCFMMDPTSGKKVCYVQFPQRFDGIDRHDRYSNRNVVFFDINMKGLDGIQGPIYVGTGCVFRRQALYGFDAPITKKPPGKTCNCLPKWCCCLCCCSRKNKKTKQKKDKTKKSKQREASKQIHALENIEEGILESNTLKSSEASQVKLEKKFGQSPVFVASTLLEDGGIPQNASPASLLSEAIQVISCGYEDKTEWGKEVGWIYGSVTEDILTGFKMHCHAPINLSDRLHQVLRWALGSVEIFLSRHCPIWYGYGGGLKWLERFSYINSVVYPWTSIPLLVYCTLPA
;
A
#
# COMPACT_ATOMS: atom_id res chain seq x y z
N MET A 1 21.91 -15.88 13.31
CA MET A 1 21.23 -14.59 13.56
C MET A 1 21.76 -13.59 12.56
N LYS A 2 20.91 -13.03 11.69
CA LYS A 2 21.35 -12.02 10.69
C LYS A 2 21.14 -10.59 11.20
N GLU A 3 20.06 -10.37 11.94
CA GLU A 3 19.69 -9.05 12.48
C GLU A 3 19.65 -9.11 14.01
N PRO A 4 20.31 -8.17 14.71
CA PRO A 4 20.23 -8.06 16.16
C PRO A 4 18.81 -7.76 16.66
N PRO A 5 18.26 -8.51 17.63
CA PRO A 5 16.92 -8.26 18.19
C PRO A 5 16.73 -6.85 18.75
N LEU A 6 17.82 -6.24 19.26
CA LEU A 6 17.78 -4.87 19.75
C LEU A 6 17.44 -3.85 18.65
N ILE A 7 17.88 -4.07 17.41
CA ILE A 7 17.55 -3.19 16.28
C ILE A 7 16.05 -3.29 15.98
N THR A 8 15.52 -4.51 15.86
CA THR A 8 14.08 -4.75 15.69
C THR A 8 13.26 -4.12 16.83
N ALA A 9 13.70 -4.28 18.08
CA ALA A 9 13.05 -3.67 19.24
C ALA A 9 12.97 -2.14 19.15
N ASN A 10 14.06 -1.49 18.75
CA ASN A 10 14.08 -0.04 18.60
C ASN A 10 13.14 0.44 17.48
N THR A 11 13.07 -0.28 16.37
CA THR A 11 12.14 -0.02 15.28
C THR A 11 10.69 -0.16 15.75
N VAL A 12 10.35 -1.25 16.45
CA VAL A 12 9.01 -1.46 17.03
C VAL A 12 8.65 -0.34 18.00
N LEU A 13 9.56 0.04 18.91
CA LEU A 13 9.35 1.16 19.85
C LEU A 13 9.10 2.49 19.13
N SER A 14 9.79 2.73 18.02
CA SER A 14 9.57 3.92 17.19
C SER A 14 8.16 3.96 16.58
N ILE A 15 7.66 2.80 16.13
CA ILE A 15 6.32 2.65 15.55
C ILE A 15 5.24 2.82 16.60
N LEU A 16 5.40 2.22 17.79
CA LEU A 16 4.42 2.33 18.89
C LEU A 16 4.34 3.75 19.47
N ALA A 17 5.37 4.57 19.30
CA ALA A 17 5.47 5.92 19.86
C ALA A 17 5.17 7.05 18.85
N VAL A 18 4.60 6.74 17.68
CA VAL A 18 4.18 7.74 16.68
C VAL A 18 3.11 8.69 17.22
N ASP A 19 3.06 9.89 16.66
CA ASP A 19 2.00 10.87 16.93
C ASP A 19 0.78 10.54 16.05
N TYR A 20 0.02 9.54 16.47
CA TYR A 20 -1.25 9.14 15.86
C TYR A 20 -2.21 8.60 16.95
N PRO A 21 -3.54 8.67 16.75
CA PRO A 21 -4.49 8.10 17.71
C PRO A 21 -4.21 6.61 17.98
N VAL A 22 -4.26 6.24 19.25
CA VAL A 22 -3.86 4.90 19.73
C VAL A 22 -4.75 3.80 19.13
N ASP A 23 -6.04 4.07 18.99
CA ASP A 23 -7.04 3.15 18.42
C ASP A 23 -6.92 2.96 16.90
N LYS A 24 -6.03 3.72 16.24
CA LYS A 24 -5.83 3.68 14.78
C LYS A 24 -4.49 3.10 14.36
N VAL A 25 -3.58 2.82 15.30
CA VAL A 25 -2.27 2.23 15.01
C VAL A 25 -2.22 0.80 15.54
N ALA A 26 -1.78 -0.11 14.68
CA ALA A 26 -1.45 -1.48 15.04
C ALA A 26 -0.11 -1.85 14.39
N CYS A 27 0.82 -2.37 15.19
CA CYS A 27 2.11 -2.86 14.75
C CYS A 27 2.06 -4.39 14.65
N TYR A 28 2.33 -4.91 13.46
CA TYR A 28 2.46 -6.34 13.21
C TYR A 28 3.91 -6.67 12.91
N VAL A 29 4.48 -7.63 13.63
CA VAL A 29 5.86 -8.09 13.44
C VAL A 29 5.83 -9.52 12.94
N SER A 30 6.35 -9.75 11.73
CA SER A 30 6.49 -11.09 11.17
C SER A 30 7.87 -11.67 11.49
N ASP A 31 7.90 -12.91 11.98
CA ASP A 31 9.13 -13.67 12.19
C ASP A 31 9.12 -14.95 11.36
N ASP A 32 9.84 -14.91 10.24
CA ASP A 32 10.02 -16.04 9.35
C ASP A 32 10.97 -17.11 9.94
N GLY A 33 11.74 -16.80 10.99
CA GLY A 33 12.63 -17.73 11.66
C GLY A 33 11.95 -18.58 12.74
N ALA A 34 10.75 -18.18 13.18
CA ALA A 34 10.05 -18.77 14.33
C ALA A 34 10.97 -18.90 15.56
N ALA A 35 11.82 -17.91 15.79
CA ALA A 35 12.87 -17.99 16.79
C ALA A 35 12.37 -17.51 18.15
N MET A 36 12.52 -18.34 19.18
CA MET A 36 12.13 -17.98 20.56
C MET A 36 12.79 -16.67 21.02
N LEU A 37 14.04 -16.41 20.61
CA LEU A 37 14.73 -15.15 20.90
C LEU A 37 13.95 -13.92 20.40
N THR A 38 13.41 -13.95 19.18
CA THR A 38 12.65 -12.82 18.63
C THR A 38 11.37 -12.61 19.44
N PHE A 39 10.70 -13.71 19.81
CA PHE A 39 9.50 -13.69 20.63
C PHE A 39 9.76 -13.10 22.02
N GLU A 40 10.78 -13.57 22.75
CA GLU A 40 11.13 -13.07 24.07
C GLU A 40 11.63 -11.62 24.02
N ALA A 41 12.41 -11.26 23.01
CA ALA A 41 12.83 -9.87 22.80
C ALA A 41 11.64 -8.93 22.58
N LEU A 42 10.61 -9.37 21.84
CA LEU A 42 9.37 -8.62 21.66
C LEU A 42 8.57 -8.51 22.95
N SER A 43 8.54 -9.55 23.77
CA SER A 43 7.92 -9.54 25.10
C SER A 43 8.57 -8.47 26.00
N GLU A 44 9.89 -8.49 26.12
CA GLU A 44 10.65 -7.45 26.84
C GLU A 44 10.45 -6.04 26.25
N THR A 45 10.37 -5.95 24.92
CA THR A 45 10.11 -4.69 24.21
C THR A 45 8.73 -4.14 24.56
N SER A 46 7.72 -5.01 24.70
CA SER A 46 6.36 -4.62 25.06
C SER A 46 6.30 -4.02 26.46
N GLU A 47 7.02 -4.59 27.42
CA GLU A 47 7.12 -4.05 28.79
C GLU A 47 7.86 -2.71 28.82
N PHE A 48 8.96 -2.58 28.06
CA PHE A 48 9.65 -1.30 27.96
C PHE A 48 8.80 -0.22 27.25
N ALA A 49 8.02 -0.59 26.24
CA ALA A 49 7.12 0.32 25.53
C ALA A 49 6.13 1.01 26.47
N ARG A 50 5.65 0.32 27.52
CA ARG A 50 4.75 0.87 28.54
C ARG A 50 5.34 2.05 29.32
N LYS A 51 6.66 2.16 29.39
CA LYS A 51 7.40 3.29 29.98
C LYS A 51 7.80 4.31 28.91
N TRP A 52 8.27 3.83 27.77
CA TRP A 52 8.84 4.66 26.70
C TRP A 52 7.80 5.49 25.95
N VAL A 53 6.66 4.90 25.59
CA VAL A 53 5.61 5.57 24.80
C VAL A 53 5.05 6.82 25.51
N PRO A 54 4.61 6.77 26.79
CA PRO A 54 4.13 7.98 27.47
C PRO A 54 5.23 9.04 27.61
N PHE A 55 6.47 8.64 27.91
CA PHE A 55 7.61 9.57 27.95
C PHE A 55 7.83 10.29 26.62
N CYS A 56 7.82 9.55 25.52
CA CYS A 56 7.97 10.08 24.17
C CYS A 56 6.87 11.09 23.82
N LYS A 57 5.61 10.75 24.12
CA LYS A 57 4.45 11.60 23.84
C LYS A 57 4.44 12.85 24.73
N LYS A 58 4.66 12.69 26.04
CA LYS A 58 4.69 13.79 27.02
C LYS A 58 5.73 14.86 26.70
N PHE A 59 6.92 14.45 26.27
CA PHE A 59 8.05 15.37 26.03
C PHE A 59 8.32 15.67 24.57
N ASN A 60 7.50 15.17 23.64
CA ASN A 60 7.70 15.31 22.19
C ASN A 60 9.15 14.96 21.80
N ILE A 61 9.57 13.74 22.14
CA ILE A 61 10.92 13.24 21.87
C ILE A 61 11.05 12.90 20.39
N GLU A 62 12.17 13.29 19.77
CA GLU A 62 12.53 12.85 18.41
C GLU A 62 14.04 12.60 18.35
N PRO A 63 14.50 11.55 17.64
CA PRO A 63 13.70 10.46 17.05
C PRO A 63 13.03 9.59 18.12
N ARG A 64 12.02 8.81 17.72
CA ARG A 64 11.24 7.94 18.64
C ARG A 64 11.94 6.62 18.97
N ALA A 65 13.04 6.32 18.30
CA ALA A 65 13.80 5.10 18.49
C ALA A 65 14.91 5.34 19.55
N PRO A 66 14.89 4.63 20.69
CA PRO A 66 15.66 5.02 21.87
C PRO A 66 17.19 4.91 21.70
N GLU A 67 17.71 3.88 21.01
CA GLU A 67 19.16 3.73 20.75
C GLU A 67 19.69 4.97 20.03
N TRP A 68 18.99 5.39 18.98
CA TRP A 68 19.37 6.56 18.19
C TRP A 68 19.16 7.85 18.97
N TYR A 69 18.06 7.99 19.72
CA TYR A 69 17.81 9.17 20.56
C TYR A 69 18.90 9.37 21.63
N PHE A 70 19.24 8.33 22.39
CA PHE A 70 20.22 8.44 23.48
C PHE A 70 21.67 8.50 23.01
N SER A 71 21.96 8.06 21.79
CA SER A 71 23.29 8.12 21.17
C SER A 71 23.61 9.47 20.51
N GLN A 72 22.62 10.35 20.33
CA GLN A 72 22.85 11.67 19.77
C GLN A 72 23.75 12.53 20.66
N LYS A 73 24.73 13.17 20.02
CA LYS A 73 25.65 14.14 20.65
C LYS A 73 25.12 15.58 20.60
N ILE A 74 23.86 15.76 20.23
CA ILE A 74 23.19 17.07 20.12
C ILE A 74 22.71 17.49 21.52
N ASP A 75 22.60 18.80 21.76
CA ASP A 75 21.99 19.33 22.98
C ASP A 75 20.52 18.89 23.10
N TYR A 76 20.28 17.94 24.00
CA TYR A 76 18.97 17.36 24.28
C TYR A 76 18.05 18.26 25.11
N LEU A 77 18.55 19.38 25.64
CA LEU A 77 17.76 20.38 26.37
C LEU A 77 17.13 21.43 25.44
N LYS A 78 17.59 21.49 24.19
CA LYS A 78 17.09 22.44 23.20
C LYS A 78 15.56 22.34 23.06
N ASN A 79 14.88 23.48 23.21
CA ASN A 79 13.43 23.62 23.12
C ASN A 79 12.62 22.77 24.14
N LYS A 80 13.24 22.34 25.25
CA LYS A 80 12.55 21.60 26.32
C LYS A 80 12.22 22.55 27.48
N VAL A 81 10.94 22.81 27.67
CA VAL A 81 10.44 23.74 28.71
C VAL A 81 9.84 23.04 29.92
N HIS A 82 9.60 21.73 29.85
CA HIS A 82 8.92 21.01 30.92
C HIS A 82 9.87 20.81 32.13
N PRO A 83 9.48 21.25 33.36
CA PRO A 83 10.39 21.28 34.51
C PRO A 83 10.90 19.90 34.93
N ALA A 84 10.07 18.86 34.79
CA ALA A 84 10.47 17.49 35.13
C ALA A 84 11.36 16.80 34.09
N PHE A 85 11.58 17.40 32.91
CA PHE A 85 12.21 16.73 31.77
C PHE A 85 13.60 16.16 32.10
N VAL A 86 14.46 16.93 32.76
CA VAL A 86 15.83 16.52 33.07
C VAL A 86 15.85 15.28 33.97
N ARG A 87 14.98 15.27 34.99
CA ARG A 87 14.87 14.16 35.95
C ARG A 87 14.31 12.91 35.27
N GLU A 88 13.19 13.05 34.55
CA GLU A 88 12.52 11.92 33.89
C GLU A 88 13.36 11.35 32.74
N ARG A 89 14.02 12.20 31.94
CA ARG A 89 14.96 11.74 30.90
C ARG A 89 16.10 10.92 31.48
N ARG A 90 16.67 11.33 32.62
CA ARG A 90 17.74 10.58 33.29
C ARG A 90 17.26 9.23 33.79
N ALA A 91 16.06 9.17 34.38
CA ALA A 91 15.45 7.91 34.79
C ALA A 91 15.19 6.99 33.59
N MET A 92 14.58 7.53 32.52
CA MET A 92 14.30 6.78 31.29
C MET A 92 15.57 6.25 30.61
N LYS A 93 16.68 7.02 30.66
CA LYS A 93 17.96 6.53 30.13
C LYS A 93 18.44 5.29 30.91
N ARG A 94 18.31 5.26 32.24
CA ARG A 94 18.70 4.08 33.05
C ARG A 94 17.82 2.88 32.72
N GLU A 95 16.51 3.09 32.66
CA GLU A 95 15.54 2.06 32.25
C GLU A 95 15.87 1.48 30.86
N TYR A 96 16.29 2.33 29.92
CA TYR A 96 16.71 1.89 28.60
C TYR A 96 18.01 1.07 28.62
N GLU A 97 19.02 1.47 29.39
CA GLU A 97 20.26 0.68 29.54
C GLU A 97 20.00 -0.68 30.21
N GLU A 98 19.12 -0.73 31.21
CA GLU A 98 18.69 -2.00 31.83
C GLU A 98 17.94 -2.89 30.83
N PHE A 99 17.06 -2.31 30.02
CA PHE A 99 16.41 -3.00 28.91
C PHE A 99 17.43 -3.58 27.91
N LYS A 100 18.45 -2.81 27.51
CA LYS A 100 19.54 -3.30 26.65
C LYS A 100 20.27 -4.48 27.27
N VAL A 101 20.56 -4.42 28.57
CA VAL A 101 21.21 -5.53 29.29
C VAL A 101 20.33 -6.78 29.26
N ARG A 102 19.01 -6.68 29.48
CA ARG A 102 18.09 -7.83 29.39
C ARG A 102 18.07 -8.44 27.99
N ILE A 103 17.93 -7.61 26.94
CA ILE A 103 17.98 -8.09 25.54
C ILE A 103 19.31 -8.78 25.24
N ASN A 104 20.44 -8.22 25.67
CA ASN A 104 21.75 -8.85 25.47
C ASN A 104 21.88 -10.17 26.25
N GLY A 105 21.27 -10.27 27.42
CA GLY A 105 21.14 -11.51 28.19
C GLY A 105 20.41 -12.58 27.37
N LEU A 106 19.25 -12.25 26.78
CA LEU A 106 18.51 -13.15 25.90
C LEU A 106 19.34 -13.59 24.70
N VAL A 107 20.05 -12.65 24.04
CA VAL A 107 20.93 -12.96 22.90
C VAL A 107 22.04 -13.93 23.29
N SER A 108 22.65 -13.75 24.48
CA SER A 108 23.69 -14.65 24.98
C SER A 108 23.14 -16.04 25.31
N THR A 109 21.97 -16.12 25.94
CA THR A 109 21.28 -17.40 26.22
C THR A 109 20.92 -18.13 24.92
N ALA A 110 20.42 -17.41 23.92
CA ALA A 110 20.03 -17.96 22.62
C ALA A 110 21.18 -18.58 21.81
N GLN A 111 22.44 -18.27 22.13
CA GLN A 111 23.60 -18.91 21.51
C GLN A 111 23.79 -20.36 21.95
N LYS A 112 23.25 -20.74 23.11
CA LYS A 112 23.34 -22.09 23.68
C LYS A 112 22.01 -22.81 23.46
N VAL A 113 21.88 -23.44 22.30
CA VAL A 113 20.66 -24.21 21.96
C VAL A 113 20.56 -25.44 22.86
N PRO A 114 19.47 -25.63 23.61
CA PRO A 114 19.27 -26.84 24.43
C PRO A 114 19.13 -28.09 23.55
N GLU A 115 19.58 -29.25 24.05
CA GLU A 115 19.48 -30.54 23.32
C GLU A 115 18.03 -30.95 23.07
N ASP A 116 17.15 -30.75 24.06
CA ASP A 116 15.71 -31.04 23.97
C ASP A 116 14.90 -29.95 23.24
N GLY A 117 15.59 -28.92 22.73
CA GLY A 117 14.97 -27.75 22.11
C GLY A 117 14.52 -26.68 23.11
N TRP A 118 13.99 -25.60 22.58
CA TRP A 118 13.52 -24.46 23.38
C TRP A 118 12.20 -24.80 24.09
N THR A 119 12.03 -24.25 25.29
CA THR A 119 10.85 -24.45 26.16
C THR A 119 10.33 -23.10 26.61
N MET A 120 9.01 -22.91 26.59
CA MET A 120 8.34 -21.71 27.06
C MET A 120 8.37 -21.60 28.59
N GLN A 121 8.02 -20.42 29.12
CA GLN A 121 8.03 -20.15 30.57
C GLN A 121 7.04 -21.04 31.36
N ASP A 122 5.99 -21.53 30.71
CA ASP A 122 5.00 -22.44 31.29
C ASP A 122 5.44 -23.92 31.24
N GLY A 123 6.64 -24.21 30.74
CA GLY A 123 7.19 -25.55 30.61
C GLY A 123 6.79 -26.30 29.34
N THR A 124 6.01 -25.69 28.44
CA THR A 124 5.64 -26.31 27.17
C THR A 124 6.75 -26.17 26.12
N PRO A 125 6.92 -27.14 25.19
CA PRO A 125 7.94 -27.03 24.15
C PRO A 125 7.62 -25.89 23.18
N TRP A 126 8.64 -25.14 22.76
CA TRP A 126 8.49 -24.07 21.78
C TRP A 126 8.00 -24.63 20.43
N PRO A 127 6.85 -24.16 19.91
CA PRO A 127 6.29 -24.72 18.66
C PRO A 127 7.18 -24.52 17.44
N GLY A 128 8.03 -23.48 17.45
CA GLY A 128 8.98 -23.16 16.39
C GLY A 128 10.33 -23.88 16.48
N ASN A 129 10.47 -24.95 17.27
CA ASN A 129 11.73 -25.69 17.40
C ASN A 129 12.27 -26.22 16.05
N CYS A 130 11.39 -26.55 15.10
CA CYS A 130 11.77 -26.89 13.73
C CYS A 130 11.41 -25.75 12.76
N VAL A 131 12.40 -24.98 12.32
CA VAL A 131 12.21 -23.82 11.43
C VAL A 131 11.56 -24.18 10.08
N ARG A 132 11.67 -25.43 9.63
CA ARG A 132 11.09 -25.91 8.36
C ARG A 132 9.73 -26.62 8.53
N ASP A 133 9.35 -26.95 9.75
CA ASP A 133 8.10 -27.65 10.07
C ASP A 133 7.57 -27.18 11.43
N HIS A 134 6.76 -26.12 11.42
CA HIS A 134 6.14 -25.58 12.63
C HIS A 134 4.76 -25.01 12.31
N PRO A 135 3.82 -25.05 13.28
CA PRO A 135 2.52 -24.43 13.14
C PRO A 135 2.62 -22.90 13.07
N GLY A 136 1.60 -22.26 12.51
CA GLY A 136 1.45 -20.81 12.59
C GLY A 136 1.23 -20.35 14.03
N MET A 137 1.85 -19.25 14.42
CA MET A 137 1.78 -18.67 15.76
C MET A 137 1.38 -17.20 15.68
N ILE A 138 0.41 -16.80 16.52
CA ILE A 138 0.00 -15.40 16.67
C ILE A 138 -0.04 -15.09 18.15
N GLN A 139 0.64 -14.02 18.56
CA GLN A 139 0.58 -13.49 19.92
C GLN A 139 0.29 -12.00 19.89
N VAL A 140 -0.66 -11.56 20.71
CA VAL A 140 -0.94 -10.13 20.92
C VAL A 140 -0.32 -9.71 22.25
N PHE A 141 0.64 -8.79 22.21
CA PHE A 141 1.34 -8.29 23.40
C PHE A 141 0.70 -7.02 23.98
N LEU A 142 0.30 -6.09 23.13
CA LEU A 142 -0.29 -4.79 23.50
C LEU A 142 -1.60 -4.56 22.73
N GLY A 143 -2.45 -3.66 23.24
CA GLY A 143 -3.71 -3.24 22.61
C GLY A 143 -4.90 -4.18 22.85
N HIS A 144 -4.64 -5.41 23.27
CA HIS A 144 -5.65 -6.38 23.71
C HIS A 144 -5.37 -6.80 25.17
N SER A 145 -6.35 -7.36 25.89
CA SER A 145 -6.23 -7.88 27.27
C SER A 145 -6.05 -6.87 28.43
N GLY A 146 -6.29 -5.57 28.21
CA GLY A 146 -6.31 -4.57 29.29
C GLY A 146 -4.94 -4.10 29.78
N VAL A 147 -3.86 -4.52 29.12
CA VAL A 147 -2.50 -4.02 29.35
C VAL A 147 -2.44 -2.52 28.99
N ARG A 148 -2.08 -1.70 29.97
CA ARG A 148 -2.00 -0.24 29.87
C ARG A 148 -0.58 0.24 30.16
N ASP A 149 -0.27 1.46 29.71
CA ASP A 149 0.98 2.12 30.06
C ASP A 149 1.06 2.44 31.57
N VAL A 150 2.20 2.96 32.01
CA VAL A 150 2.41 3.30 33.44
C VAL A 150 1.53 4.45 33.94
N GLU A 151 0.88 5.19 33.04
CA GLU A 151 -0.06 6.27 33.36
C GLU A 151 -1.54 5.80 33.27
N GLY A 152 -1.78 4.53 32.93
CA GLY A 152 -3.11 3.95 32.79
C GLY A 152 -3.77 4.15 31.43
N ASN A 153 -3.05 4.66 30.43
CA ASN A 153 -3.56 4.85 29.07
C ASN A 153 -3.36 3.60 28.21
N GLU A 154 -4.16 3.50 27.15
CA GLU A 154 -4.03 2.42 26.17
C GLU A 154 -2.80 2.63 25.26
N LEU A 155 -2.27 1.52 24.77
CA LEU A 155 -1.14 1.49 23.84
C LEU A 155 -1.58 0.90 22.50
N PRO A 156 -0.92 1.28 21.38
CA PRO A 156 -1.19 0.67 20.08
C PRO A 156 -1.02 -0.84 20.13
N HIS A 157 -1.74 -1.55 19.27
CA HIS A 157 -1.63 -3.00 19.21
C HIS A 157 -0.22 -3.43 18.80
N LEU A 158 0.31 -4.46 19.44
CA LEU A 158 1.55 -5.14 19.03
C LEU A 158 1.24 -6.63 18.84
N VAL A 159 1.31 -7.09 17.60
CA VAL A 159 0.97 -8.46 17.21
C VAL A 159 2.20 -9.14 16.60
N TYR A 160 2.66 -10.22 17.23
CA TYR A 160 3.66 -11.12 16.68
C TYR A 160 2.97 -12.17 15.81
N VAL A 161 3.54 -12.42 14.63
CA VAL A 161 3.05 -13.41 13.66
C VAL A 161 4.24 -14.25 13.18
N SER A 162 4.14 -15.56 13.32
CA SER A 162 5.00 -16.51 12.62
C SER A 162 4.12 -17.41 11.76
N ARG A 163 4.40 -17.47 10.47
CA ARG A 163 3.57 -18.23 9.52
C ARG A 163 3.81 -19.72 9.68
N GLU A 164 2.80 -20.53 9.34
CA GLU A 164 3.02 -21.97 9.27
C GLU A 164 4.02 -22.30 8.16
N LYS A 165 4.95 -23.23 8.45
CA LYS A 165 5.89 -23.77 7.46
C LYS A 165 5.85 -25.27 7.52
N ARG A 166 5.81 -25.91 6.35
CA ARG A 166 5.84 -27.36 6.18
C ARG A 166 6.85 -27.75 5.10
N PRO A 167 7.52 -28.90 5.23
CA PRO A 167 8.36 -29.43 4.16
C PRO A 167 7.56 -29.60 2.86
N GLY A 168 8.12 -29.16 1.74
CA GLY A 168 7.47 -29.24 0.42
C GLY A 168 6.61 -28.04 0.02
N PHE A 169 6.37 -27.08 0.92
CA PHE A 169 5.67 -25.83 0.61
C PHE A 169 6.66 -24.68 0.34
N GLU A 170 6.45 -23.94 -0.75
CA GLU A 170 7.21 -22.72 -1.01
C GLU A 170 6.62 -21.56 -0.18
N HIS A 171 7.49 -20.79 0.49
CA HIS A 171 7.04 -19.74 1.43
C HIS A 171 7.40 -18.31 0.98
N HIS A 172 8.00 -18.16 -0.21
CA HIS A 172 8.26 -16.90 -0.91
C HIS A 172 8.95 -15.79 -0.09
N LYS A 173 9.82 -16.15 0.88
CA LYS A 173 10.63 -15.22 1.68
C LYS A 173 9.82 -14.00 2.19
N LYS A 174 10.29 -12.77 1.93
CA LYS A 174 9.70 -11.49 2.36
C LYS A 174 8.32 -11.27 1.73
N ALA A 175 8.16 -11.43 0.42
CA ALA A 175 6.85 -11.31 -0.23
C ALA A 175 5.77 -12.21 0.40
N GLY A 176 6.10 -13.46 0.71
CA GLY A 176 5.19 -14.37 1.42
C GLY A 176 4.83 -13.89 2.83
N ALA A 177 5.82 -13.38 3.58
CA ALA A 177 5.62 -12.83 4.91
C ALA A 177 4.70 -11.60 4.88
N MET A 178 4.94 -10.69 3.94
CA MET A 178 4.11 -9.49 3.73
C MET A 178 2.68 -9.85 3.35
N ASN A 179 2.47 -10.83 2.48
CA ASN A 179 1.13 -11.27 2.08
C ASN A 179 0.36 -11.92 3.24
N ALA A 180 1.02 -12.73 4.07
CA ALA A 180 0.36 -13.25 5.27
C ALA A 180 0.02 -12.13 6.27
N LEU A 181 0.89 -11.13 6.44
CA LEU A 181 0.60 -9.95 7.25
C LEU A 181 -0.61 -9.16 6.73
N ILE A 182 -0.78 -9.02 5.41
CA ILE A 182 -1.99 -8.40 4.83
C ILE A 182 -3.23 -9.19 5.23
N ARG A 183 -3.20 -10.52 5.13
CA ARG A 183 -4.35 -11.38 5.44
C ARG A 183 -4.70 -11.35 6.92
N VAL A 184 -3.73 -11.61 7.79
CA VAL A 184 -3.94 -11.66 9.24
C VAL A 184 -4.39 -10.31 9.80
N SER A 185 -3.84 -9.20 9.31
CA SER A 185 -4.26 -7.87 9.73
C SER A 185 -5.66 -7.52 9.26
N ALA A 186 -6.12 -8.05 8.11
CA ALA A 186 -7.49 -7.85 7.64
C ALA A 186 -8.53 -8.54 8.55
N VAL A 187 -8.16 -9.67 9.15
CA VAL A 187 -9.02 -10.36 10.13
C VAL A 187 -9.00 -9.65 11.48
N LEU A 188 -7.82 -9.21 11.94
CA LEU A 188 -7.65 -8.73 13.31
C LEU A 188 -7.91 -7.23 13.53
N SER A 189 -7.73 -6.37 12.52
CA SER A 189 -7.92 -4.91 12.66
C SER A 189 -8.49 -4.23 11.42
N ASN A 190 -8.29 -4.81 10.24
CA ASN A 190 -8.74 -4.35 8.94
C ASN A 190 -8.48 -2.86 8.66
N ALA A 191 -7.25 -2.39 8.91
CA ALA A 191 -6.89 -1.00 8.62
C ALA A 191 -6.84 -0.75 7.10
N PRO A 192 -7.44 0.33 6.57
CA PRO A 192 -7.47 0.62 5.13
C PRO A 192 -6.12 1.02 4.53
N TYR A 193 -5.16 1.37 5.39
CA TYR A 193 -3.80 1.74 5.00
C TYR A 193 -2.77 0.87 5.73
N LEU A 194 -1.69 0.53 5.04
CA LEU A 194 -0.64 -0.36 5.51
C LEU A 194 0.73 0.29 5.31
N LEU A 195 1.46 0.55 6.39
CA LEU A 195 2.86 0.98 6.31
C LEU A 195 3.76 -0.25 6.37
N ASN A 196 4.65 -0.42 5.40
CA ASN A 196 5.71 -1.43 5.48
C ASN A 196 7.02 -0.82 5.99
N VAL A 197 7.70 -1.53 6.89
CA VAL A 197 8.96 -1.07 7.50
C VAL A 197 9.88 -2.28 7.70
N ASP A 198 11.11 -2.18 7.21
CA ASP A 198 12.18 -3.15 7.49
C ASP A 198 12.75 -2.96 8.90
N CYS A 199 13.31 -4.01 9.50
CA CYS A 199 13.75 -4.02 10.90
C CYS A 199 14.84 -2.98 11.23
N ASP A 200 15.66 -2.61 10.24
CA ASP A 200 16.77 -1.67 10.34
C ASP A 200 16.34 -0.21 10.07
N HIS A 201 15.07 0.02 9.75
CA HIS A 201 14.48 1.33 9.53
C HIS A 201 13.54 1.71 10.67
N TYR A 202 13.65 2.94 11.17
CA TYR A 202 12.80 3.46 12.23
C TYR A 202 12.09 4.75 11.82
N ILE A 203 11.00 5.08 12.50
CA ILE A 203 10.29 6.34 12.25
C ILE A 203 11.02 7.49 12.94
N ASN A 204 11.68 8.31 12.14
CA ASN A 204 12.43 9.48 12.62
C ASN A 204 11.48 10.62 13.06
N ASN A 205 10.61 11.07 12.14
CA ASN A 205 9.58 12.09 12.40
C ASN A 205 8.28 11.41 12.84
N SER A 206 7.83 11.71 14.05
CA SER A 206 6.63 11.09 14.64
C SER A 206 5.33 11.44 13.92
N LYS A 207 5.35 12.45 13.04
CA LYS A 207 4.21 12.89 12.22
C LYS A 207 4.13 12.24 10.84
N ALA A 208 5.07 11.35 10.48
CA ALA A 208 5.11 10.73 9.15
C ALA A 208 3.78 10.08 8.73
N LEU A 209 3.08 9.41 9.67
CA LEU A 209 1.76 8.83 9.37
C LEU A 209 0.71 9.91 9.04
N ARG A 210 0.70 11.04 9.76
CA ARG A 210 -0.20 12.15 9.48
C ARG A 210 0.11 12.78 8.12
N GLU A 211 1.39 12.95 7.79
CA GLU A 211 1.83 13.46 6.49
C GLU A 211 1.38 12.54 5.34
N ALA A 212 1.49 11.22 5.50
CA ALA A 212 0.96 10.28 4.51
C ALA A 212 -0.56 10.41 4.35
N MET A 213 -1.29 10.60 5.45
CA MET A 213 -2.74 10.77 5.41
C MET A 213 -3.16 12.05 4.67
N CYS A 214 -2.35 13.11 4.67
CA CYS A 214 -2.64 14.31 3.87
C CYS A 214 -2.82 14.00 2.38
N PHE A 215 -2.03 13.07 1.83
CA PHE A 215 -2.16 12.63 0.44
C PHE A 215 -3.31 11.62 0.28
N MET A 216 -3.40 10.64 1.17
CA MET A 216 -4.37 9.55 1.07
C MET A 216 -5.83 9.98 1.29
N MET A 217 -6.03 11.03 2.07
CA MET A 217 -7.34 11.57 2.47
C MET A 217 -7.72 12.83 1.68
N ASP A 218 -6.89 13.29 0.73
CA ASP A 218 -7.26 14.43 -0.11
C ASP A 218 -8.58 14.12 -0.86
N PRO A 219 -9.64 14.93 -0.71
CA PRO A 219 -10.91 14.69 -1.37
C PRO A 219 -10.83 14.64 -2.90
N THR A 220 -9.83 15.32 -3.48
CA THR A 220 -9.70 15.47 -4.94
C THR A 220 -8.94 14.31 -5.56
N SER A 221 -7.76 14.00 -5.03
CA SER A 221 -6.81 13.05 -5.60
C SER A 221 -6.58 11.81 -4.75
N GLY A 222 -6.87 11.85 -3.44
CA GLY A 222 -6.52 10.81 -2.49
C GLY A 222 -7.09 9.42 -2.84
N LYS A 223 -8.30 9.37 -3.41
CA LYS A 223 -8.91 8.12 -3.91
C LYS A 223 -8.10 7.42 -5.01
N LYS A 224 -7.27 8.17 -5.75
CA LYS A 224 -6.41 7.66 -6.83
C LYS A 224 -5.02 7.29 -6.34
N VAL A 225 -4.65 7.68 -5.12
CA VAL A 225 -3.36 7.36 -4.52
C VAL A 225 -3.38 5.90 -4.07
N CYS A 226 -2.48 5.10 -4.65
CA CYS A 226 -2.31 3.70 -4.30
C CYS A 226 -1.27 3.51 -3.18
N TYR A 227 -0.25 4.35 -3.13
CA TYR A 227 0.69 4.42 -2.01
C TYR A 227 1.40 5.78 -1.91
N VAL A 228 2.01 6.04 -0.75
CA VAL A 228 2.89 7.19 -0.48
C VAL A 228 4.26 6.65 -0.06
N GLN A 229 5.28 6.86 -0.89
CA GLN A 229 6.65 6.43 -0.64
C GLN A 229 7.46 7.53 0.06
N PHE A 230 8.04 7.23 1.22
CA PHE A 230 8.98 8.13 1.89
C PHE A 230 10.42 7.88 1.40
N PRO A 231 11.27 8.92 1.30
CA PRO A 231 12.68 8.74 0.98
C PRO A 231 13.42 8.05 2.14
N GLN A 232 14.17 7.00 1.82
CA GLN A 232 15.00 6.31 2.81
C GLN A 232 16.28 7.12 3.07
N ARG A 233 16.64 7.30 4.35
CA ARG A 233 17.85 8.02 4.77
C ARG A 233 18.61 7.15 5.75
N PHE A 234 19.93 7.08 5.55
CA PHE A 234 20.81 6.27 6.37
C PHE A 234 21.65 7.15 7.30
N ASP A 235 21.78 6.71 8.55
CA ASP A 235 22.64 7.33 9.55
C ASP A 235 24.07 6.79 9.48
N GLY A 236 25.01 7.41 10.23
CA GLY A 236 26.39 6.89 10.36
C GLY A 236 27.27 7.07 9.12
N ILE A 237 26.88 7.94 8.20
CA ILE A 237 27.62 8.20 6.96
C ILE A 237 28.80 9.14 7.22
N ASP A 238 30.00 8.75 6.80
CA ASP A 238 31.20 9.58 6.89
C ASP A 238 31.03 10.92 6.16
N ARG A 239 31.75 11.95 6.61
CA ARG A 239 31.71 13.30 6.01
C ARG A 239 32.04 13.29 4.52
N HIS A 240 32.91 12.39 4.06
CA HIS A 240 33.30 12.34 2.65
C HIS A 240 32.33 11.53 1.79
N ASP A 241 31.44 10.73 2.40
CA ASP A 241 30.47 9.84 1.73
C ASP A 241 30.99 9.24 0.42
N ARG A 242 32.22 8.69 0.45
CA ARG A 242 32.92 8.20 -0.75
C ARG A 242 32.13 7.09 -1.46
N TYR A 243 31.34 6.34 -0.70
CA TYR A 243 30.49 5.27 -1.21
C TYR A 243 29.12 5.77 -1.71
N SER A 244 28.82 7.06 -1.57
CA SER A 244 27.54 7.67 -1.97
C SER A 244 26.32 6.97 -1.35
N ASN A 245 26.46 6.53 -0.10
CA ASN A 245 25.44 5.74 0.60
C ASN A 245 24.17 6.55 0.88
N ARG A 246 24.24 7.89 0.83
CA ARG A 246 23.04 8.74 0.92
C ARG A 246 22.08 8.58 -0.26
N ASN A 247 22.59 8.13 -1.41
CA ASN A 247 21.86 7.96 -2.66
C ASN A 247 20.96 9.17 -3.02
N VAL A 248 21.48 10.39 -2.80
CA VAL A 248 20.73 11.66 -2.93
C VAL A 248 20.18 11.83 -4.34
N VAL A 249 20.92 11.43 -5.38
CA VAL A 249 20.47 11.56 -6.78
C VAL A 249 19.19 10.76 -7.01
N PHE A 250 19.13 9.52 -6.52
CA PHE A 250 17.95 8.69 -6.69
C PHE A 250 16.74 9.23 -5.91
N PHE A 251 16.91 9.51 -4.61
CA PHE A 251 15.79 9.92 -3.75
C PHE A 251 15.35 11.38 -3.93
N ASP A 252 16.28 12.31 -4.19
CA ASP A 252 15.97 13.75 -4.24
C ASP A 252 15.80 14.32 -5.64
N ILE A 253 16.34 13.66 -6.67
CA ILE A 253 16.25 14.14 -8.05
C ILE A 253 15.33 13.22 -8.85
N ASN A 254 15.66 11.93 -8.96
CA ASN A 254 14.92 11.02 -9.83
C ASN A 254 13.48 10.77 -9.33
N MET A 255 13.32 10.38 -8.06
CA MET A 255 11.99 10.12 -7.49
C MET A 255 11.08 11.35 -7.52
N LYS A 256 11.61 12.55 -7.25
CA LYS A 256 10.83 13.81 -7.37
C LYS A 256 10.46 14.12 -8.82
N GLY A 257 11.31 13.78 -9.78
CA GLY A 257 10.98 13.88 -11.20
C GLY A 257 9.83 12.95 -11.60
N LEU A 258 9.83 11.70 -11.13
CA LEU A 258 8.76 10.72 -11.38
C LEU A 258 7.43 11.12 -10.71
N ASP A 259 7.50 11.78 -9.55
CA ASP A 259 6.33 12.31 -8.84
C ASP A 259 5.52 13.31 -9.68
N GLY A 260 6.19 14.06 -10.57
CA GLY A 260 5.52 14.96 -11.51
C GLY A 260 4.75 14.27 -12.64
N ILE A 261 4.91 12.96 -12.84
CA ILE A 261 4.28 12.20 -13.93
C ILE A 261 3.21 11.25 -13.40
N GLN A 262 3.60 10.32 -12.53
CA GLN A 262 2.75 9.22 -12.04
C GLN A 262 2.98 8.91 -10.56
N GLY A 263 4.14 9.26 -10.01
CA GLY A 263 4.56 8.90 -8.65
C GLY A 263 5.93 8.22 -8.63
N PRO A 264 6.60 8.21 -7.46
CA PRO A 264 7.84 7.47 -7.26
C PRO A 264 7.61 5.96 -7.34
N ILE A 265 8.68 5.17 -7.50
CA ILE A 265 8.62 3.70 -7.44
C ILE A 265 8.65 3.20 -5.99
N TYR A 266 8.01 2.06 -5.72
CA TYR A 266 8.16 1.36 -4.44
C TYR A 266 9.55 0.72 -4.32
N VAL A 267 10.20 0.93 -3.16
CA VAL A 267 11.62 0.59 -2.93
C VAL A 267 11.87 -0.25 -1.66
N GLY A 268 10.87 -0.99 -1.20
CA GLY A 268 11.07 -2.04 -0.19
C GLY A 268 10.72 -1.71 1.26
N THR A 269 10.71 -0.43 1.65
CA THR A 269 10.39 0.02 3.01
C THR A 269 9.93 1.49 3.02
N GLY A 270 9.23 1.90 4.08
CA GLY A 270 8.79 3.28 4.27
C GLY A 270 7.69 3.70 3.31
N CYS A 271 6.78 2.78 2.95
CA CYS A 271 5.71 3.04 2.01
C CYS A 271 4.35 2.79 2.65
N VAL A 272 3.46 3.78 2.59
CA VAL A 272 2.08 3.65 3.08
C VAL A 272 1.19 3.27 1.90
N PHE A 273 0.75 2.02 1.86
CA PHE A 273 -0.12 1.47 0.83
C PHE A 273 -1.59 1.63 1.18
N ARG A 274 -2.43 1.78 0.16
CA ARG A 274 -3.87 1.55 0.25
C ARG A 274 -4.15 0.05 0.14
N ARG A 275 -4.81 -0.52 1.14
CA ARG A 275 -5.14 -1.95 1.20
C ARG A 275 -5.88 -2.45 -0.03
N GLN A 276 -6.88 -1.71 -0.49
CA GLN A 276 -7.65 -2.06 -1.69
C GLN A 276 -6.78 -2.15 -2.96
N ALA A 277 -5.75 -1.31 -3.06
CA ALA A 277 -4.81 -1.37 -4.19
C ALA A 277 -3.92 -2.64 -4.10
N LEU A 278 -3.50 -3.05 -2.90
CA LEU A 278 -2.81 -4.34 -2.69
C LEU A 278 -3.72 -5.53 -2.99
N TYR A 279 -5.04 -5.40 -2.84
CA TYR A 279 -6.01 -6.41 -3.30
C TYR A 279 -6.22 -6.45 -4.82
N GLY A 280 -5.56 -5.57 -5.57
CA GLY A 280 -5.69 -5.48 -7.02
C GLY A 280 -7.06 -4.96 -7.45
N PHE A 281 -7.66 -4.05 -6.67
CA PHE A 281 -8.81 -3.26 -7.14
C PHE A 281 -8.31 -2.00 -7.84
N ASP A 282 -8.90 -1.69 -8.99
CA ASP A 282 -8.57 -0.49 -9.77
C ASP A 282 -8.98 0.78 -9.03
N ALA A 283 -8.28 1.88 -9.29
CA ALA A 283 -8.66 3.13 -8.66
C ALA A 283 -10.04 3.61 -9.16
N PRO A 284 -10.85 4.27 -8.30
CA PRO A 284 -12.19 4.69 -8.66
C PRO A 284 -12.19 5.58 -9.90
N ILE A 285 -12.94 5.19 -10.94
CA ILE A 285 -13.12 6.00 -12.14
C ILE A 285 -14.02 7.17 -11.77
N THR A 286 -13.49 8.40 -11.81
CA THR A 286 -14.32 9.61 -11.74
C THR A 286 -15.26 9.62 -12.93
N LYS A 287 -16.55 9.32 -12.71
CA LYS A 287 -17.59 9.49 -13.73
C LYS A 287 -17.57 10.96 -14.15
N LYS A 288 -17.30 11.24 -15.42
CA LYS A 288 -17.49 12.59 -15.96
C LYS A 288 -18.95 12.98 -15.69
N PRO A 289 -19.25 14.18 -15.17
CA PRO A 289 -20.62 14.65 -15.16
C PRO A 289 -21.15 14.58 -16.61
N PRO A 290 -22.42 14.18 -16.82
CA PRO A 290 -22.99 14.18 -18.16
C PRO A 290 -22.73 15.56 -18.76
N GLY A 291 -22.01 15.59 -19.88
CA GLY A 291 -21.61 16.83 -20.51
C GLY A 291 -22.87 17.66 -20.72
N LYS A 292 -22.94 18.83 -20.06
CA LYS A 292 -23.98 19.80 -20.36
C LYS A 292 -23.70 20.29 -21.78
N THR A 293 -24.30 19.64 -22.77
CA THR A 293 -24.46 20.25 -24.09
C THR A 293 -25.37 21.45 -23.88
N CYS A 294 -24.76 22.61 -23.69
CA CYS A 294 -25.44 23.88 -23.81
C CYS A 294 -25.96 23.96 -25.25
N ASN A 295 -27.26 23.75 -25.44
CA ASN A 295 -27.97 24.06 -26.68
C ASN A 295 -28.23 25.58 -26.80
N CYS A 296 -27.34 26.42 -26.26
CA CYS A 296 -27.55 27.87 -26.13
C CYS A 296 -26.97 28.70 -27.28
N LEU A 297 -26.69 28.11 -28.45
CA LEU A 297 -26.38 28.90 -29.66
C LEU A 297 -27.60 28.91 -30.59
N PRO A 298 -28.24 30.08 -30.79
CA PRO A 298 -29.30 30.25 -31.79
C PRO A 298 -28.77 29.95 -33.19
N LYS A 299 -29.65 29.38 -34.02
CA LYS A 299 -29.45 28.94 -35.42
C LYS A 299 -29.09 30.06 -36.44
N TRP A 300 -28.37 31.11 -36.07
CA TRP A 300 -28.09 32.24 -36.98
C TRP A 300 -26.62 32.68 -37.06
N CYS A 301 -25.67 31.75 -37.03
CA CYS A 301 -24.27 32.14 -37.34
C CYS A 301 -23.47 31.06 -38.09
N CYS A 302 -24.11 30.28 -38.98
CA CYS A 302 -23.42 29.30 -39.82
C CYS A 302 -23.67 29.55 -41.32
N CYS A 303 -23.63 30.82 -41.74
CA CYS A 303 -23.50 31.20 -43.13
C CYS A 303 -22.06 31.64 -43.36
N LEU A 304 -21.17 30.68 -43.67
CA LEU A 304 -20.04 30.82 -44.60
C LEU A 304 -19.17 29.54 -44.53
N CYS A 305 -18.95 28.97 -45.71
CA CYS A 305 -17.95 27.93 -46.05
C CYS A 305 -18.38 26.46 -45.94
N CYS A 306 -19.22 26.07 -46.92
CA CYS A 306 -19.03 24.95 -47.85
C CYS A 306 -17.89 23.95 -47.56
N CYS A 307 -18.22 22.66 -47.36
CA CYS A 307 -17.98 21.58 -48.35
C CYS A 307 -18.27 20.15 -47.81
N SER A 308 -19.07 19.42 -48.59
CA SER A 308 -19.07 17.96 -48.82
C SER A 308 -19.58 16.98 -47.74
N ARG A 309 -20.89 16.75 -47.83
CA ARG A 309 -21.61 15.56 -47.35
C ARG A 309 -21.13 14.29 -48.06
N LYS A 310 -20.88 13.20 -47.31
CA LYS A 310 -21.01 11.82 -47.81
C LYS A 310 -22.03 11.05 -46.96
N ASN A 311 -23.10 10.63 -47.64
CA ASN A 311 -24.20 9.82 -47.13
C ASN A 311 -23.75 8.38 -46.83
N LYS A 312 -24.20 7.80 -45.71
CA LYS A 312 -24.49 6.36 -45.64
C LYS A 312 -25.84 6.13 -44.95
N LYS A 313 -26.72 5.48 -45.70
CA LYS A 313 -28.15 5.24 -45.43
C LYS A 313 -28.35 4.24 -44.29
N THR A 314 -29.14 4.62 -43.29
CA THR A 314 -29.77 3.69 -42.33
C THR A 314 -31.11 3.24 -42.90
N LYS A 315 -31.31 1.91 -42.97
CA LYS A 315 -32.48 1.25 -43.55
C LYS A 315 -33.62 1.25 -42.51
N GLN A 316 -34.74 1.90 -42.81
CA GLN A 316 -36.00 1.74 -42.09
C GLN A 316 -36.60 0.35 -42.38
N LYS A 317 -37.19 -0.30 -41.37
CA LYS A 317 -38.27 -1.28 -41.59
C LYS A 317 -39.46 -0.92 -40.72
N LYS A 318 -40.60 -0.79 -41.41
CA LYS A 318 -41.92 -0.31 -40.98
C LYS A 318 -42.62 -1.27 -40.02
N ASP A 319 -43.26 -0.71 -39.01
CA ASP A 319 -44.46 -1.25 -38.39
C ASP A 319 -45.66 -1.18 -39.35
N LYS A 320 -46.43 -2.28 -39.42
CA LYS A 320 -47.86 -2.26 -39.77
C LYS A 320 -48.61 -3.38 -39.01
N THR A 321 -49.45 -2.89 -38.12
CA THR A 321 -50.62 -3.42 -37.41
C THR A 321 -51.45 -4.51 -38.10
N LYS A 322 -51.97 -5.46 -37.31
CA LYS A 322 -53.36 -5.96 -37.45
C LYS A 322 -53.93 -6.49 -36.12
N LYS A 323 -55.20 -6.14 -35.88
CA LYS A 323 -56.03 -6.28 -34.68
C LYS A 323 -56.60 -7.68 -34.43
N SER A 324 -56.83 -7.98 -33.15
CA SER A 324 -57.97 -8.68 -32.52
C SER A 324 -58.26 -10.15 -32.87
N LYS A 325 -58.18 -11.02 -31.85
CA LYS A 325 -59.28 -11.93 -31.46
C LYS A 325 -59.25 -12.19 -29.95
N GLN A 326 -60.37 -11.87 -29.31
CA GLN A 326 -60.69 -12.07 -27.90
C GLN A 326 -61.24 -13.51 -27.73
N ARG A 327 -60.68 -14.32 -26.82
CA ARG A 327 -61.44 -15.26 -25.97
C ARG A 327 -60.54 -16.01 -24.97
N GLU A 328 -60.89 -15.82 -23.70
CA GLU A 328 -60.85 -16.78 -22.58
C GLU A 328 -59.57 -17.62 -22.34
N ALA A 329 -58.76 -17.16 -21.39
CA ALA A 329 -58.05 -18.03 -20.43
C ALA A 329 -57.55 -17.22 -19.21
N SER A 330 -58.47 -16.72 -18.39
CA SER A 330 -58.14 -16.01 -17.14
C SER A 330 -57.75 -16.98 -16.00
N LYS A 331 -56.97 -18.03 -16.29
CA LYS A 331 -56.49 -19.02 -15.28
C LYS A 331 -55.00 -19.40 -15.43
N GLN A 332 -54.20 -18.63 -16.17
CA GLN A 332 -52.76 -18.87 -16.34
C GLN A 332 -51.84 -17.72 -15.88
N ILE A 333 -52.38 -16.69 -15.24
CA ILE A 333 -51.58 -15.53 -14.81
C ILE A 333 -50.93 -15.75 -13.42
N HIS A 334 -51.55 -16.55 -12.54
CA HIS A 334 -50.99 -16.81 -11.20
C HIS A 334 -49.92 -17.91 -11.14
N ALA A 335 -49.67 -18.64 -12.23
CA ALA A 335 -48.64 -19.67 -12.30
C ALA A 335 -47.35 -19.20 -12.98
N LEU A 336 -47.36 -18.04 -13.64
CA LEU A 336 -46.19 -17.46 -14.33
C LEU A 336 -45.46 -16.43 -13.48
N GLU A 337 -46.15 -15.69 -12.59
CA GLU A 337 -45.49 -14.81 -11.61
C GLU A 337 -44.63 -15.60 -10.60
N ASN A 338 -45.10 -16.76 -10.14
CA ASN A 338 -44.30 -17.64 -9.26
C ASN A 338 -43.12 -18.32 -9.97
N ILE A 339 -43.12 -18.40 -11.30
CA ILE A 339 -42.02 -18.94 -12.10
C ILE A 339 -41.02 -17.83 -12.46
N GLU A 340 -41.48 -16.59 -12.73
CA GLU A 340 -40.60 -15.44 -12.97
C GLU A 340 -39.93 -14.94 -11.69
N GLU A 341 -40.61 -14.92 -10.54
CA GLU A 341 -39.99 -14.61 -9.24
C GLU A 341 -38.97 -15.69 -8.84
N GLY A 342 -39.29 -16.98 -9.05
CA GLY A 342 -38.36 -18.09 -8.84
C GLY A 342 -37.17 -18.11 -9.81
N ILE A 343 -37.30 -17.59 -11.03
CA ILE A 343 -36.21 -17.46 -12.01
C ILE A 343 -35.35 -16.21 -11.74
N LEU A 344 -35.94 -15.11 -11.25
CA LEU A 344 -35.21 -13.93 -10.81
C LEU A 344 -34.42 -14.20 -9.53
N GLU A 345 -35.02 -14.89 -8.54
CA GLU A 345 -34.32 -15.37 -7.34
C GLU A 345 -33.28 -16.45 -7.69
N SER A 346 -33.58 -17.39 -8.59
CA SER A 346 -32.59 -18.37 -9.06
C SER A 346 -31.41 -17.72 -9.80
N ASN A 347 -31.62 -16.66 -10.58
CA ASN A 347 -30.56 -15.98 -11.31
C ASN A 347 -29.77 -14.99 -10.42
N THR A 348 -30.40 -14.42 -9.39
CA THR A 348 -29.68 -13.62 -8.37
C THR A 348 -28.90 -14.51 -7.41
N LEU A 349 -29.42 -15.66 -7.00
CA LEU A 349 -28.68 -16.67 -6.23
C LEU A 349 -27.52 -17.26 -7.05
N LYS A 350 -27.72 -17.63 -8.31
CA LYS A 350 -26.63 -18.10 -9.20
C LYS A 350 -25.58 -17.02 -9.48
N SER A 351 -25.97 -15.75 -9.57
CA SER A 351 -25.00 -14.65 -9.76
C SER A 351 -24.27 -14.27 -8.46
N SER A 352 -24.94 -14.38 -7.31
CA SER A 352 -24.38 -14.28 -5.96
C SER A 352 -23.37 -15.40 -5.70
N GLU A 353 -23.73 -16.66 -5.94
CA GLU A 353 -22.85 -17.82 -5.81
C GLU A 353 -21.66 -17.74 -6.77
N ALA A 354 -21.89 -17.37 -8.04
CA ALA A 354 -20.79 -17.18 -9.00
C ALA A 354 -19.84 -16.03 -8.59
N SER A 355 -20.37 -14.96 -7.99
CA SER A 355 -19.56 -13.86 -7.47
C SER A 355 -18.75 -14.26 -6.23
N GLN A 356 -19.34 -15.07 -5.34
CA GLN A 356 -18.70 -15.60 -4.15
C GLN A 356 -17.57 -16.57 -4.52
N VAL A 357 -17.81 -17.51 -5.43
CA VAL A 357 -16.78 -18.42 -5.96
C VAL A 357 -15.62 -17.67 -6.61
N LYS A 358 -15.89 -16.55 -7.29
CA LYS A 358 -14.84 -15.70 -7.86
C LYS A 358 -13.99 -15.03 -6.77
N LEU A 359 -14.62 -14.56 -5.69
CA LEU A 359 -13.91 -13.96 -4.55
C LEU A 359 -13.08 -15.01 -3.81
N GLU A 360 -13.60 -16.20 -3.60
CA GLU A 360 -12.87 -17.30 -2.96
C GLU A 360 -11.68 -17.76 -3.79
N LYS A 361 -11.84 -17.83 -5.13
CA LYS A 361 -10.73 -18.10 -6.04
C LYS A 361 -9.68 -16.98 -5.99
N LYS A 362 -10.09 -15.72 -5.83
CA LYS A 362 -9.16 -14.58 -5.76
C LYS A 362 -8.43 -14.50 -4.43
N PHE A 363 -9.15 -14.60 -3.32
CA PHE A 363 -8.68 -14.23 -1.98
C PHE A 363 -8.46 -15.43 -1.03
N GLY A 364 -9.00 -16.60 -1.34
CA GLY A 364 -8.94 -17.80 -0.52
C GLY A 364 -10.26 -18.15 0.15
N GLN A 365 -10.26 -19.26 0.88
CA GLN A 365 -11.46 -19.93 1.40
C GLN A 365 -12.00 -19.34 2.72
N SER A 366 -11.30 -18.38 3.32
CA SER A 366 -11.73 -17.76 4.59
C SER A 366 -12.93 -16.82 4.34
N PRO A 367 -14.13 -17.13 4.84
CA PRO A 367 -15.30 -16.28 4.63
C PRO A 367 -15.16 -14.93 5.36
N VAL A 368 -14.53 -14.95 6.54
CA VAL A 368 -14.25 -13.74 7.33
C VAL A 368 -13.28 -12.83 6.59
N PHE A 369 -12.19 -13.38 6.05
CA PHE A 369 -11.24 -12.60 5.27
C PHE A 369 -11.89 -12.03 4.01
N VAL A 370 -12.60 -12.87 3.23
CA VAL A 370 -13.29 -12.41 2.03
C VAL A 370 -14.27 -11.28 2.35
N ALA A 371 -15.08 -11.42 3.40
CA ALA A 371 -16.00 -10.38 3.84
C ALA A 371 -15.25 -9.10 4.25
N SER A 372 -14.12 -9.21 4.95
CA SER A 372 -13.30 -8.06 5.33
C SER A 372 -12.77 -7.27 4.12
N THR A 373 -12.49 -7.93 2.99
CA THR A 373 -11.99 -7.25 1.77
C THR A 373 -13.02 -6.33 1.12
N LEU A 374 -14.32 -6.57 1.36
CA LEU A 374 -15.42 -5.78 0.79
C LEU A 374 -15.67 -4.47 1.56
N LEU A 375 -15.05 -4.31 2.73
CA LEU A 375 -15.15 -3.10 3.56
C LEU A 375 -14.06 -2.10 3.14
N GLU A 376 -14.40 -1.14 2.28
CA GLU A 376 -13.45 -0.14 1.77
C GLU A 376 -12.83 0.73 2.88
N ASP A 377 -13.64 1.14 3.85
CA ASP A 377 -13.21 1.96 5.00
C ASP A 377 -12.57 1.13 6.13
N GLY A 378 -12.53 -0.20 5.96
CA GLY A 378 -11.99 -1.13 6.93
C GLY A 378 -12.89 -1.40 8.13
N GLY A 379 -12.27 -1.85 9.22
CA GLY A 379 -12.96 -2.24 10.47
C GLY A 379 -13.38 -3.70 10.52
N ILE A 380 -13.74 -4.14 11.73
CA ILE A 380 -14.13 -5.52 12.06
C ILE A 380 -15.65 -5.58 12.20
N PRO A 381 -16.34 -6.62 11.67
CA PRO A 381 -17.77 -6.81 11.89
C PRO A 381 -18.10 -6.92 13.40
N GLN A 382 -19.13 -6.21 13.86
CA GLN A 382 -19.44 -6.02 15.30
C GLN A 382 -19.79 -7.30 16.09
N ASN A 383 -19.98 -8.45 15.44
CA ASN A 383 -20.48 -9.68 16.07
C ASN A 383 -19.43 -10.81 16.19
N ALA A 384 -18.15 -10.56 15.89
CA ALA A 384 -17.12 -11.60 15.95
C ALA A 384 -16.44 -11.66 17.33
N SER A 385 -16.40 -12.85 17.94
CA SER A 385 -15.66 -13.04 19.20
C SER A 385 -14.14 -12.95 18.97
N PRO A 386 -13.35 -12.45 19.94
CA PRO A 386 -11.88 -12.42 19.80
C PRO A 386 -11.28 -13.80 19.54
N ALA A 387 -11.80 -14.85 20.17
CA ALA A 387 -11.34 -16.23 19.98
C ALA A 387 -11.60 -16.73 18.55
N SER A 388 -12.79 -16.46 17.98
CA SER A 388 -13.08 -16.81 16.59
C SER A 388 -12.19 -16.06 15.60
N LEU A 389 -11.90 -14.77 15.86
CA LEU A 389 -11.00 -13.99 15.02
C LEU A 389 -9.57 -14.52 15.07
N LEU A 390 -9.08 -14.95 16.23
CA LEU A 390 -7.75 -15.56 16.36
C LEU A 390 -7.67 -16.92 15.65
N SER A 391 -8.70 -17.76 15.77
CA SER A 391 -8.77 -19.03 15.04
C SER A 391 -8.71 -18.82 13.52
N GLU A 392 -9.47 -17.85 13.02
CA GLU A 392 -9.47 -17.48 11.62
C GLU A 392 -8.13 -16.85 11.19
N ALA A 393 -7.53 -16.02 12.04
CA ALA A 393 -6.23 -15.42 11.82
C ALA A 393 -5.13 -16.49 11.64
N ILE A 394 -5.19 -17.59 12.42
CA ILE A 394 -4.30 -18.75 12.26
C ILE A 394 -4.56 -19.46 10.92
N GLN A 395 -5.82 -19.64 10.52
CA GLN A 395 -6.17 -20.27 9.23
C GLN A 395 -5.60 -19.49 8.04
N VAL A 396 -5.70 -18.17 8.03
CA VAL A 396 -5.24 -17.33 6.89
C VAL A 396 -3.72 -17.21 6.78
N ILE A 397 -2.96 -17.65 7.79
CA ILE A 397 -1.47 -17.71 7.75
C ILE A 397 -0.93 -19.14 7.54
N SER A 398 -1.81 -20.10 7.26
CA SER A 398 -1.43 -21.48 6.96
C SER A 398 -0.66 -21.60 5.65
N CYS A 399 0.22 -22.60 5.55
CA CYS A 399 1.12 -22.74 4.41
C CYS A 399 0.42 -23.04 3.08
N GLY A 400 -0.75 -23.70 3.13
CA GLY A 400 -1.56 -24.02 1.95
C GLY A 400 -2.66 -23.00 1.64
N TYR A 401 -2.75 -21.89 2.38
CA TYR A 401 -3.85 -20.92 2.19
C TYR A 401 -3.85 -20.30 0.78
N GLU A 402 -2.66 -20.14 0.20
CA GLU A 402 -2.46 -19.49 -1.10
C GLU A 402 -2.69 -20.45 -2.28
N ASP A 403 -2.87 -21.76 -2.01
CA ASP A 403 -3.05 -22.76 -3.04
C ASP A 403 -4.29 -22.49 -3.88
N LYS A 404 -4.10 -22.47 -5.21
CA LYS A 404 -5.16 -22.19 -6.21
C LYS A 404 -5.83 -20.82 -6.04
N THR A 405 -5.18 -19.89 -5.35
CA THR A 405 -5.60 -18.49 -5.26
C THR A 405 -4.79 -17.58 -6.19
N GLU A 406 -5.14 -16.30 -6.23
CA GLU A 406 -4.44 -15.24 -6.98
C GLU A 406 -3.37 -14.50 -6.14
N TRP A 407 -3.15 -14.92 -4.88
CA TRP A 407 -2.08 -14.39 -4.03
C TRP A 407 -0.71 -14.56 -4.67
N GLY A 408 0.09 -13.49 -4.63
CA GLY A 408 1.42 -13.46 -5.23
C GLY A 408 1.46 -13.37 -6.76
N LYS A 409 0.33 -13.57 -7.44
CA LYS A 409 0.21 -13.46 -8.90
C LYS A 409 -0.40 -12.12 -9.30
N GLU A 410 -1.57 -11.83 -8.73
CA GLU A 410 -2.37 -10.62 -9.02
C GLU A 410 -2.77 -9.87 -7.74
N VAL A 411 -2.57 -10.48 -6.57
CA VAL A 411 -2.94 -9.94 -5.25
C VAL A 411 -1.73 -9.91 -4.33
N GLY A 412 -1.54 -8.78 -3.63
CA GLY A 412 -0.46 -8.57 -2.66
C GLY A 412 0.89 -8.24 -3.31
N TRP A 413 1.97 -8.54 -2.59
CA TRP A 413 3.34 -8.56 -3.10
C TRP A 413 3.49 -9.67 -4.13
N ILE A 414 4.09 -9.34 -5.27
CA ILE A 414 4.20 -10.23 -6.42
C ILE A 414 5.38 -11.20 -6.24
N TYR A 415 5.13 -12.50 -6.47
CA TYR A 415 6.12 -13.57 -6.37
C TYR A 415 6.91 -13.74 -7.68
N GLY A 416 8.00 -14.51 -7.59
CA GLY A 416 8.78 -14.93 -8.78
C GLY A 416 9.82 -13.93 -9.26
N SER A 417 9.99 -12.78 -8.59
CA SER A 417 11.11 -11.85 -8.82
C SER A 417 11.96 -11.73 -7.56
N VAL A 418 13.29 -11.58 -7.73
CA VAL A 418 14.20 -11.22 -6.65
C VAL A 418 14.04 -9.74 -6.25
N THR A 419 13.52 -8.92 -7.17
CA THR A 419 13.20 -7.50 -6.97
C THR A 419 11.69 -7.30 -6.90
N GLU A 420 11.03 -8.11 -6.06
CA GLU A 420 9.57 -8.09 -5.84
C GLU A 420 9.00 -6.70 -5.52
N ASP A 421 9.80 -5.82 -4.88
CA ASP A 421 9.37 -4.47 -4.52
C ASP A 421 9.03 -3.61 -5.75
N ILE A 422 9.97 -3.48 -6.68
CA ILE A 422 9.77 -2.68 -7.90
C ILE A 422 8.63 -3.27 -8.73
N LEU A 423 8.56 -4.61 -8.84
CA LEU A 423 7.54 -5.30 -9.59
C LEU A 423 6.13 -5.05 -9.02
N THR A 424 6.00 -5.11 -7.68
CA THR A 424 4.74 -4.84 -6.98
C THR A 424 4.29 -3.40 -7.23
N GLY A 425 5.18 -2.41 -7.07
CA GLY A 425 4.87 -1.01 -7.34
C GLY A 425 4.48 -0.75 -8.81
N PHE A 426 5.19 -1.37 -9.75
CA PHE A 426 4.89 -1.29 -11.18
C PHE A 426 3.49 -1.83 -11.49
N LYS A 427 3.15 -3.02 -10.99
CA LYS A 427 1.83 -3.62 -11.18
C LYS A 427 0.72 -2.71 -10.64
N MET A 428 0.88 -2.15 -9.44
CA MET A 428 -0.09 -1.22 -8.87
C MET A 428 -0.26 0.04 -9.71
N HIS A 429 0.82 0.59 -10.28
CA HIS A 429 0.74 1.72 -11.20
C HIS A 429 -0.02 1.39 -12.50
N CYS A 430 0.07 0.15 -13.00
CA CYS A 430 -0.73 -0.28 -14.16
C CYS A 430 -2.24 -0.33 -13.88
N HIS A 431 -2.63 -0.53 -12.61
CA HIS A 431 -4.03 -0.52 -12.15
C HIS A 431 -4.53 0.89 -11.76
N ALA A 432 -3.65 1.89 -11.73
CA ALA A 432 -4.07 3.30 -11.64
C ALA A 432 -4.70 3.73 -12.97
N PRO A 433 -5.73 4.60 -12.98
CA PRO A 433 -6.48 5.01 -14.17
C PRO A 433 -5.66 5.97 -15.05
N ILE A 434 -4.60 5.43 -15.60
CA ILE A 434 -3.79 5.90 -16.70
C ILE A 434 -3.40 4.63 -17.45
N ASN A 435 -4.33 4.13 -18.26
CA ASN A 435 -4.05 3.06 -19.20
C ASN A 435 -2.84 3.49 -20.05
N LEU A 436 -1.78 2.69 -20.06
CA LEU A 436 -0.59 2.96 -20.89
C LEU A 436 -1.00 3.20 -22.35
N SER A 437 -2.04 2.49 -22.81
CA SER A 437 -2.63 2.72 -24.13
C SER A 437 -3.15 4.15 -24.28
N ASP A 438 -3.90 4.69 -23.31
CA ASP A 438 -4.45 6.04 -23.39
C ASP A 438 -3.37 7.13 -23.32
N ARG A 439 -2.29 6.91 -22.55
CA ARG A 439 -1.15 7.83 -22.54
C ARG A 439 -0.31 7.75 -23.80
N LEU A 440 -0.03 6.55 -24.31
CA LEU A 440 0.66 6.40 -25.59
C LEU A 440 -0.16 7.05 -26.71
N HIS A 441 -1.47 6.88 -26.74
CA HIS A 441 -2.35 7.58 -27.69
C HIS A 441 -2.35 9.10 -27.47
N GLN A 442 -2.26 9.59 -26.23
CA GLN A 442 -2.17 11.02 -25.94
C GLN A 442 -0.84 11.63 -26.39
N VAL A 443 0.29 10.99 -26.07
CA VAL A 443 1.63 11.40 -26.49
C VAL A 443 1.78 11.31 -28.00
N LEU A 444 1.25 10.26 -28.62
CA LEU A 444 1.19 10.10 -30.08
C LEU A 444 0.39 11.23 -30.73
N ARG A 445 -0.77 11.62 -30.18
CA ARG A 445 -1.55 12.76 -30.68
C ARG A 445 -0.80 14.08 -30.57
N TRP A 446 -0.07 14.32 -29.47
CA TRP A 446 0.75 15.52 -29.30
C TRP A 446 1.93 15.55 -30.27
N ALA A 447 2.66 14.45 -30.42
CA ALA A 447 3.74 14.33 -31.38
C ALA A 447 3.26 14.54 -32.82
N LEU A 448 2.11 13.94 -33.18
CA LEU A 448 1.51 14.08 -34.51
C LEU A 448 1.08 15.53 -34.77
N GLY A 449 0.45 16.19 -33.79
CA GLY A 449 0.10 17.62 -33.90
C GLY A 449 1.32 18.53 -34.05
N SER A 450 2.40 18.28 -33.32
CA SER A 450 3.65 19.05 -33.47
C SER A 450 4.32 18.81 -34.83
N VAL A 451 4.33 17.58 -35.34
CA VAL A 451 4.84 17.27 -36.70
C VAL A 451 3.97 17.91 -37.78
N GLU A 452 2.64 17.91 -37.61
CA GLU A 452 1.72 18.59 -38.52
C GLU A 452 1.97 20.10 -38.57
N ILE A 453 2.14 20.75 -37.40
CA ILE A 453 2.49 22.17 -37.32
C ILE A 453 3.83 22.45 -38.00
N PHE A 454 4.83 21.59 -37.78
CA PHE A 454 6.15 21.69 -38.40
C PHE A 454 6.07 21.65 -39.94
N LEU A 455 5.26 20.75 -40.51
CA LEU A 455 5.10 20.60 -41.96
C LEU A 455 4.09 21.57 -42.57
N SER A 456 3.36 22.31 -41.75
CA SER A 456 2.35 23.27 -42.20
C SER A 456 2.95 24.59 -42.69
N ARG A 457 2.10 25.42 -43.32
CA ARG A 457 2.43 26.82 -43.65
C ARG A 457 2.72 27.69 -42.41
N HIS A 458 2.34 27.22 -41.22
CA HIS A 458 2.45 27.95 -39.95
C HIS A 458 3.67 27.58 -39.11
N CYS A 459 4.67 26.90 -39.68
CA CYS A 459 5.86 26.52 -38.93
C CYS A 459 6.64 27.75 -38.42
N PRO A 460 6.97 27.82 -37.11
CA PRO A 460 7.70 28.95 -36.51
C PRO A 460 9.06 29.27 -37.14
N ILE A 461 9.64 28.33 -37.89
CA ILE A 461 10.94 28.46 -38.57
C ILE A 461 10.86 29.44 -39.75
N TRP A 462 9.75 29.45 -40.51
CA TRP A 462 9.59 30.30 -41.72
C TRP A 462 8.35 31.20 -41.69
N TYR A 463 7.41 30.98 -40.78
CA TYR A 463 6.17 31.76 -40.67
C TYR A 463 6.32 32.96 -39.71
N GLY A 464 5.64 34.07 -40.02
CA GLY A 464 5.47 35.19 -39.09
C GLY A 464 6.70 36.09 -38.92
N TYR A 465 7.58 36.22 -39.91
CA TYR A 465 8.73 37.15 -39.88
C TYR A 465 8.36 38.62 -40.12
N GLY A 466 7.08 38.91 -40.42
CA GLY A 466 6.55 40.25 -40.66
C GLY A 466 6.22 41.09 -39.41
N GLY A 467 6.69 40.70 -38.22
CA GLY A 467 6.55 41.47 -36.97
C GLY A 467 5.50 40.94 -35.98
N GLY A 468 5.82 41.00 -34.67
CA GLY A 468 4.92 40.66 -33.57
C GLY A 468 5.44 39.60 -32.57
N LEU A 469 6.48 38.84 -32.91
CA LEU A 469 7.02 37.76 -32.06
C LEU A 469 8.48 38.03 -31.67
N LYS A 470 8.77 38.08 -30.36
CA LYS A 470 10.13 38.22 -29.84
C LYS A 470 11.00 37.01 -30.22
N TRP A 471 12.30 37.21 -30.38
CA TRP A 471 13.23 36.16 -30.83
C TRP A 471 13.29 34.95 -29.88
N LEU A 472 13.36 35.19 -28.56
CA LEU A 472 13.33 34.11 -27.55
C LEU A 472 12.02 33.33 -27.56
N GLU A 473 10.91 34.03 -27.79
CA GLU A 473 9.58 33.41 -27.90
C GLU A 473 9.51 32.51 -29.13
N ARG A 474 10.06 32.98 -30.27
CA ARG A 474 10.18 32.16 -31.48
C ARG A 474 11.03 30.92 -31.25
N PHE A 475 12.14 31.04 -30.54
CA PHE A 475 12.99 29.89 -30.21
C PHE A 475 12.25 28.84 -29.36
N SER A 476 11.42 29.28 -28.40
CA SER A 476 10.54 28.41 -27.60
C SER A 476 9.52 27.66 -28.47
N TYR A 477 8.89 28.36 -29.42
CA TYR A 477 7.97 27.74 -30.37
C TYR A 477 8.65 26.76 -31.30
N ILE A 478 9.86 27.06 -31.78
CA ILE A 478 10.66 26.13 -32.58
C ILE A 478 10.93 24.87 -31.77
N ASN A 479 11.44 24.99 -30.53
CA ASN A 479 11.71 23.85 -29.65
C ASN A 479 10.46 22.97 -29.42
N SER A 480 9.31 23.59 -29.19
CA SER A 480 8.02 22.91 -28.95
C SER A 480 7.42 22.21 -30.19
N VAL A 481 7.86 22.60 -31.39
CA VAL A 481 7.43 21.99 -32.64
C VAL A 481 8.42 20.91 -33.09
N VAL A 482 9.72 21.08 -32.81
CA VAL A 482 10.76 20.14 -33.23
C VAL A 482 11.04 19.00 -32.25
N TYR A 483 10.54 19.06 -31.00
CA TYR A 483 10.82 18.03 -29.99
C TYR A 483 10.52 16.58 -30.44
N PRO A 484 9.50 16.25 -31.26
CA PRO A 484 9.27 14.87 -31.65
C PRO A 484 10.39 14.32 -32.55
N TRP A 485 11.10 15.19 -33.26
CA TRP A 485 12.16 14.82 -34.21
C TRP A 485 13.45 14.39 -33.50
N THR A 486 13.64 14.72 -32.22
CA THR A 486 14.78 14.24 -31.43
C THR A 486 14.71 12.74 -31.15
N SER A 487 13.54 12.11 -31.35
CA SER A 487 13.38 10.66 -31.24
C SER A 487 14.20 9.88 -32.27
N ILE A 488 14.43 10.43 -33.48
CA ILE A 488 15.20 9.79 -34.55
C ILE A 488 16.67 9.62 -34.17
N PRO A 489 17.44 10.69 -33.84
CA PRO A 489 18.83 10.54 -33.43
C PRO A 489 18.94 9.78 -32.09
N LEU A 490 17.95 9.87 -31.20
CA LEU A 490 17.93 9.11 -29.96
C LEU A 490 17.82 7.59 -30.22
N LEU A 491 16.95 7.17 -31.14
CA LEU A 491 16.85 5.76 -31.54
C LEU A 491 18.16 5.26 -32.13
N VAL A 492 18.76 6.02 -33.05
CA VAL A 492 20.08 5.69 -33.63
C VAL A 492 21.13 5.57 -32.52
N TYR A 493 21.19 6.54 -31.62
CA TYR A 493 22.11 6.54 -30.48
C TYR A 493 21.94 5.32 -29.57
N CYS A 494 20.70 4.95 -29.24
CA CYS A 494 20.40 3.78 -28.43
C CYS A 494 20.73 2.45 -29.13
N THR A 495 20.78 2.42 -30.47
CA THR A 495 21.16 1.22 -31.24
C THR A 495 22.65 1.09 -31.50
N LEU A 496 23.44 2.15 -31.34
CA LEU A 496 24.90 2.10 -31.55
C LEU A 496 25.69 1.16 -30.59
N PRO A 497 25.30 0.96 -29.32
CA PRO A 497 26.00 0.04 -28.42
C PRO A 497 25.53 -1.42 -28.50
N ALA A 498 24.55 -1.74 -29.35
CA ALA A 498 24.07 -3.10 -29.62
C ALA A 498 24.73 -3.65 -30.89
#